data_AF-A0A966RA26-F1
#
_entry.id   AF-A0A966RA26-F1
#
_cell.length_a   1.000
_cell.length_b   1.000
_cell.length_c   1.000
_cell.angle_alpha   90.00
_cell.angle_beta   90.00
_cell.angle_gamma   90.00
#
_symmetry.space_group_name_H-M   'P 1'
#
loop_
_entity.id
_entity.type
_entity.pdbx_description
1 polymer ?
#
loop_
_entity_poly.entity_id
_entity_poly.type
_entity_poly.pdbx_seq_one_letter_code
_entity_poly.pdbx_strand_id
1 'polypeptide(L)'
;MLRRYIINEIRKVILSEKVKEDKKSGDTCPRATQDPVLNTKNRNKAIKQLGYGPANPAKPGDFWEEKAEMWDDIPVSEAKSMLCGNCAAFDISPKTLNCIEKGLEGGDANETGWDTIRAGKLGYCKMHHFKCAAKRTCDTWVTGGPIKK
;
A
#
# COMPACT_ATOMS: atom_id res chain seq x y z
N MET A 1 2.96 -18.96 -37.65
CA MET A 1 2.49 -19.63 -36.41
C MET A 1 3.57 -19.70 -35.33
N LEU A 2 4.78 -20.19 -35.63
CA LEU A 2 5.87 -20.39 -34.67
C LEU A 2 6.25 -19.13 -33.85
N ARG A 3 6.28 -17.95 -34.49
CA ARG A 3 6.65 -16.68 -33.83
C ARG A 3 5.66 -16.24 -32.74
N ARG A 4 4.35 -16.45 -32.94
CA ARG A 4 3.33 -16.17 -31.91
C ARG A 4 3.40 -17.18 -30.77
N TYR A 5 3.71 -18.43 -31.07
CA TYR A 5 3.91 -19.48 -30.06
C TYR A 5 5.10 -19.15 -29.14
N ILE A 6 6.25 -18.78 -29.72
CA ILE A 6 7.45 -18.38 -28.97
C ILE A 6 7.17 -17.14 -28.09
N ILE A 7 6.49 -16.11 -28.62
CA ILE A 7 6.12 -14.92 -27.83
C ILE A 7 5.21 -15.29 -26.64
N ASN A 8 4.27 -16.22 -26.83
CA ASN A 8 3.38 -16.67 -25.76
C ASN A 8 4.12 -17.49 -24.70
N GLU A 9 5.06 -18.36 -25.10
CA GLU A 9 5.89 -19.11 -24.16
C GLU A 9 6.84 -18.19 -23.38
N ILE A 10 7.47 -17.21 -24.04
CA ILE A 10 8.27 -16.18 -23.36
C ILE A 10 7.42 -15.39 -22.36
N ARG A 11 6.18 -15.02 -22.72
CA ARG A 11 5.24 -14.37 -21.78
C ARG A 11 4.91 -15.26 -20.60
N LYS A 12 4.65 -16.56 -20.80
CA LYS A 12 4.39 -17.51 -19.71
C LYS A 12 5.59 -17.63 -18.78
N VAL A 13 6.80 -17.72 -19.32
CA VAL A 13 8.03 -17.77 -18.52
C VAL A 13 8.19 -16.49 -17.71
N ILE A 14 8.10 -15.31 -18.33
CA ILE A 14 8.17 -14.01 -17.65
C ILE A 14 7.07 -13.84 -16.58
N LEU A 15 5.85 -14.30 -16.86
CA LEU A 15 4.76 -14.29 -15.89
C LEU A 15 5.04 -15.26 -14.73
N SER A 16 5.59 -16.44 -15.03
CA SER A 16 5.95 -17.42 -14.00
C SER A 16 7.08 -16.95 -13.09
N GLU A 17 8.05 -16.20 -13.61
CA GLU A 17 9.12 -15.57 -12.83
C GLU A 17 8.57 -14.45 -11.95
N LYS A 18 7.67 -13.60 -12.48
CA LYS A 18 6.96 -12.58 -11.69
C LYS A 18 6.12 -13.18 -10.55
N VAL A 19 5.52 -14.35 -10.75
CA VAL A 19 4.74 -15.05 -9.73
C VAL A 19 5.64 -15.71 -8.67
N LYS A 20 6.87 -16.07 -9.00
CA LYS A 20 7.83 -16.68 -8.05
C LYS A 20 8.38 -15.68 -7.02
N GLU A 21 8.42 -14.38 -7.33
CA GLU A 21 8.91 -13.36 -6.39
C GLU A 21 7.95 -13.04 -5.23
N ASP A 22 6.69 -13.48 -5.28
CA ASP A 22 5.68 -13.23 -4.23
C ASP A 22 5.59 -14.35 -3.18
N LYS A 23 6.36 -15.44 -3.31
CA LYS A 23 6.35 -16.57 -2.37
C LYS A 23 7.68 -16.74 -1.62
N LYS A 24 7.91 -15.93 -0.59
CA LYS A 24 8.64 -16.34 0.63
C LYS A 24 8.07 -15.63 1.86
N SER A 25 7.10 -16.28 2.49
CA SER A 25 6.64 -15.98 3.85
C SER A 25 7.67 -16.50 4.85
N GLY A 26 8.14 -15.63 5.76
CA GLY A 26 8.95 -16.04 6.91
C GLY A 26 9.88 -14.93 7.38
N ASP A 27 10.91 -14.59 6.61
CA ASP A 27 12.04 -13.77 7.09
C ASP A 27 12.43 -12.56 6.25
N THR A 28 11.90 -12.43 5.04
CA THR A 28 12.32 -11.36 4.12
C THR A 28 11.31 -10.22 4.05
N CYS A 29 11.82 -8.98 3.98
CA CYS A 29 10.99 -7.78 3.80
C CYS A 29 10.12 -7.88 2.53
N PRO A 30 8.85 -7.42 2.55
CA PRO A 30 8.06 -7.36 1.34
C PRO A 30 8.75 -6.49 0.29
N ARG A 31 8.81 -6.93 -0.97
CA ARG A 31 9.57 -6.22 -2.01
C ARG A 31 9.18 -4.75 -2.15
N ALA A 32 7.88 -4.44 -2.08
CA ALA A 32 7.38 -3.07 -2.16
C ALA A 32 7.79 -2.17 -0.97
N THR A 33 8.30 -2.72 0.15
CA THR A 33 8.92 -1.87 1.18
C THR A 33 10.30 -1.40 0.75
N GLN A 34 10.99 -2.09 -0.17
CA GLN A 34 12.36 -1.78 -0.62
C GLN A 34 12.40 -1.16 -2.02
N ASP A 35 11.53 -1.62 -2.92
CA ASP A 35 11.49 -1.17 -4.32
C ASP A 35 10.49 0.00 -4.48
N PRO A 36 10.98 1.23 -4.74
CA PRO A 36 10.11 2.40 -4.90
C PRO A 36 9.26 2.36 -6.18
N VAL A 37 9.72 1.68 -7.24
CA VAL A 37 8.99 1.54 -8.51
C VAL A 37 7.81 0.59 -8.31
N LEU A 38 8.04 -0.58 -7.70
CA LEU A 38 6.97 -1.52 -7.37
C LEU A 38 5.96 -0.90 -6.39
N ASN A 39 6.46 -0.23 -5.34
CA ASN A 39 5.59 0.48 -4.38
C ASN A 39 4.70 1.51 -5.07
N THR A 40 5.27 2.32 -5.97
CA THR A 40 4.56 3.37 -6.69
C THR A 40 3.54 2.78 -7.66
N LYS A 41 3.89 1.68 -8.35
CA LYS A 41 2.95 0.95 -9.20
C LYS A 41 1.73 0.45 -8.41
N ASN A 42 1.96 -0.16 -7.25
CA ASN A 42 0.89 -0.69 -6.41
C ASN A 42 0.03 0.43 -5.81
N ARG A 43 0.65 1.51 -5.32
CA ARG A 43 -0.06 2.72 -4.86
C ARG A 43 -0.92 3.33 -5.96
N ASN A 44 -0.39 3.49 -7.17
CA ASN A 44 -1.12 4.08 -8.29
C ASN A 44 -2.29 3.20 -8.74
N LYS A 45 -2.16 1.87 -8.65
CA LYS A 45 -3.28 0.95 -8.85
C LYS A 45 -4.37 1.20 -7.80
N ALA A 46 -3.99 1.32 -6.52
CA ALA A 46 -4.95 1.59 -5.44
C ALA A 46 -5.64 2.96 -5.58
N ILE A 47 -4.93 3.99 -6.04
CA ILE A 47 -5.54 5.31 -6.34
C ILE A 47 -6.59 5.18 -7.44
N LYS A 48 -6.26 4.50 -8.54
CA LYS A 48 -7.11 4.47 -9.74
C LYS A 48 -8.29 3.51 -9.64
N GLN A 49 -8.16 2.44 -8.86
CA GLN A 49 -9.11 1.33 -8.87
C GLN A 49 -9.79 1.08 -7.53
N LEU A 50 -9.26 1.64 -6.44
CA LEU A 50 -9.66 1.31 -5.07
C LEU A 50 -9.77 2.56 -4.19
N GLY A 51 -9.95 3.73 -4.79
CA GLY A 51 -10.23 4.97 -4.07
C GLY A 51 -9.19 5.35 -3.02
N TYR A 52 -7.90 4.97 -3.20
CA TYR A 52 -6.88 5.29 -2.22
C TYR A 52 -6.64 6.80 -2.11
N GLY A 53 -7.06 7.40 -1.00
CA GLY A 53 -7.06 8.85 -0.87
C GLY A 53 -7.55 9.36 0.50
N PRO A 54 -7.85 10.67 0.58
CA PRO A 54 -7.52 11.67 -0.45
C PRO A 54 -6.00 11.83 -0.59
N ALA A 55 -5.54 12.38 -1.72
CA ALA A 55 -4.10 12.62 -1.95
C ALA A 55 -3.51 13.53 -0.87
N ASN A 56 -4.22 14.59 -0.48
CA ASN A 56 -3.90 15.42 0.68
C ASN A 56 -5.06 15.38 1.70
N PRO A 57 -4.95 14.66 2.82
CA PRO A 57 -5.98 14.63 3.87
C PRO A 57 -6.36 16.00 4.45
N ALA A 58 -5.49 17.02 4.35
CA ALA A 58 -5.81 18.38 4.78
C ALA A 58 -6.59 19.20 3.75
N LYS A 59 -6.69 18.71 2.50
CA LYS A 59 -7.45 19.35 1.41
C LYS A 59 -8.25 18.26 0.67
N PRO A 60 -9.26 17.65 1.32
CA PRO A 60 -9.95 16.49 0.77
C PRO A 60 -10.88 16.83 -0.39
N GLY A 61 -11.34 18.09 -0.53
CA GLY A 61 -12.45 18.41 -1.43
C GLY A 61 -13.67 17.54 -1.09
N ASP A 62 -14.34 17.05 -2.13
CA ASP A 62 -15.56 16.24 -2.03
C ASP A 62 -15.29 14.74 -1.75
N PHE A 63 -14.03 14.37 -1.52
CA PHE A 63 -13.61 12.96 -1.39
C PHE A 63 -14.40 12.19 -0.31
N TRP A 64 -14.77 12.86 0.79
CA TRP A 64 -15.45 12.17 1.88
C TRP A 64 -16.95 12.04 1.65
N GLU A 65 -17.59 12.99 0.94
CA GLU A 65 -18.93 12.82 0.41
C GLU A 65 -18.98 11.64 -0.57
N GLU A 66 -18.08 11.59 -1.56
CA GLU A 66 -18.00 10.48 -2.52
C GLU A 66 -17.74 9.13 -1.85
N LYS A 67 -16.92 9.12 -0.78
CA LYS A 67 -16.65 7.90 -0.01
C LYS A 67 -17.89 7.43 0.75
N ALA A 68 -18.66 8.35 1.32
CA ALA A 68 -19.89 8.05 2.02
C ALA A 68 -20.95 7.46 1.08
N GLU A 69 -21.15 8.09 -0.09
CA GLU A 69 -22.05 7.60 -1.13
C GLU A 69 -21.68 6.18 -1.58
N MET A 70 -20.39 5.91 -1.82
CA MET A 70 -19.91 4.59 -2.22
C MET A 70 -20.21 3.48 -1.19
N TRP A 71 -20.25 3.83 0.10
CA TRP A 71 -20.58 2.91 1.19
C TRP A 71 -22.08 2.92 1.52
N ASP A 72 -22.95 3.00 0.51
CA ASP A 72 -24.41 3.04 0.63
C ASP A 72 -24.93 4.24 1.47
N ASP A 73 -24.45 5.44 1.12
CA ASP A 73 -24.91 6.71 1.71
C ASP A 73 -24.78 6.80 3.25
N ILE A 74 -23.75 6.19 3.83
CA ILE A 74 -23.45 6.32 5.26
C ILE A 74 -23.12 7.76 5.66
N PRO A 75 -23.15 8.12 6.95
CA PRO A 75 -22.68 9.43 7.39
C PRO A 75 -21.22 9.70 6.98
N VAL A 76 -20.93 10.92 6.50
CA VAL A 76 -19.55 11.37 6.18
C VAL A 76 -18.59 11.22 7.37
N SER A 77 -19.09 11.36 8.60
CA SER A 77 -18.31 11.12 9.83
C SER A 77 -17.89 9.66 9.99
N GLU A 78 -18.75 8.73 9.58
CA GLU A 78 -18.47 7.30 9.59
C GLU A 78 -17.43 6.95 8.51
N ALA A 79 -17.60 7.45 7.28
CA ALA A 79 -16.60 7.30 6.22
C ALA A 79 -15.21 7.83 6.65
N LYS A 80 -15.16 8.99 7.33
CA LYS A 80 -13.93 9.58 7.89
C LYS A 80 -13.29 8.74 8.99
N SER A 81 -14.04 7.84 9.64
CA SER A 81 -13.52 6.93 10.66
C SER A 81 -12.81 5.71 10.06
N MET A 82 -13.08 5.37 8.79
CA MET A 82 -12.55 4.19 8.11
C MET A 82 -11.18 4.49 7.50
N LEU A 83 -10.10 4.43 8.29
CA LEU A 83 -8.75 4.84 7.89
C LEU A 83 -7.78 3.65 7.75
N CYS A 84 -6.72 3.78 6.93
CA CYS A 84 -5.60 2.82 6.91
C CYS A 84 -5.12 2.58 8.35
N GLY A 85 -5.00 3.62 9.18
CA GLY A 85 -4.52 3.52 10.56
C GLY A 85 -5.31 2.59 11.50
N ASN A 86 -6.57 2.28 11.21
CA ASN A 86 -7.38 1.31 11.96
C ASN A 86 -7.85 0.12 11.09
N CYS A 87 -7.31 -0.02 9.88
CA CYS A 87 -7.64 -1.12 8.98
C CYS A 87 -6.89 -2.40 9.37
N ALA A 88 -7.57 -3.55 9.38
CA ALA A 88 -6.98 -4.86 9.70
C ALA A 88 -5.83 -5.27 8.77
N ALA A 89 -5.73 -4.67 7.58
CA ALA A 89 -4.64 -4.91 6.64
C ALA A 89 -3.42 -4.00 6.82
N PHE A 90 -3.49 -2.99 7.69
CA PHE A 90 -2.42 -2.04 7.89
C PHE A 90 -1.42 -2.57 8.91
N ASP A 91 -0.23 -2.91 8.43
CA ASP A 91 0.83 -3.52 9.21
C ASP A 91 1.86 -2.47 9.65
N ILE A 92 1.93 -2.29 10.97
CA ILE A 92 2.89 -1.44 11.66
C ILE A 92 3.72 -2.26 12.67
N SER A 93 3.83 -3.58 12.47
CA SER A 93 4.70 -4.41 13.30
C SER A 93 6.15 -3.91 13.20
N PRO A 94 6.97 -4.06 14.26
CA PRO A 94 8.36 -3.60 14.26
C PRO A 94 9.16 -4.12 13.05
N LYS A 95 8.94 -5.38 12.67
CA LYS A 95 9.55 -6.00 11.49
C LYS A 95 9.19 -5.26 10.20
N THR A 96 7.90 -4.98 10.00
CA THR A 96 7.42 -4.26 8.81
C THR A 96 7.93 -2.82 8.77
N LEU A 97 7.93 -2.10 9.88
CA LEU A 97 8.45 -0.73 9.93
C LEU A 97 9.95 -0.67 9.67
N ASN A 98 10.73 -1.61 10.22
CA ASN A 98 12.16 -1.75 9.91
C ASN A 98 12.40 -2.05 8.43
N CYS A 99 11.53 -2.85 7.79
CA CYS A 99 11.58 -3.02 6.36
C CYS A 99 11.30 -1.71 5.62
N ILE A 100 10.24 -0.98 5.97
CA ILE A 100 9.94 0.32 5.33
C ILE A 100 11.13 1.28 5.45
N GLU A 101 11.74 1.31 6.62
CA GLU A 101 12.86 2.18 6.94
C GLU A 101 14.10 1.91 6.10
N LYS A 102 14.56 0.65 6.01
CA LYS A 102 15.66 0.25 5.12
C LYS A 102 15.44 0.58 3.65
N GLY A 103 14.17 0.58 3.22
CA GLY A 103 13.81 0.97 1.86
C GLY A 103 13.61 2.48 1.67
N LEU A 104 13.89 3.27 2.70
CA LEU A 104 13.99 4.73 2.69
C LEU A 104 15.43 5.20 2.94
N GLU A 105 16.30 4.34 3.50
CA GLU A 105 17.74 4.55 3.63
C GLU A 105 18.40 4.70 2.24
N GLY A 106 18.36 5.92 1.71
CA GLY A 106 18.96 6.30 0.42
C GLY A 106 19.03 7.82 0.22
N GLY A 107 18.93 8.58 1.31
CA GLY A 107 18.98 10.05 1.35
C GLY A 107 20.13 10.59 2.21
N ASP A 108 20.13 11.90 2.47
CA ASP A 108 21.16 12.61 3.24
C ASP A 108 21.47 11.93 4.58
N ALA A 109 22.76 11.86 4.93
CA ALA A 109 23.27 11.15 6.10
C ALA A 109 22.72 11.63 7.47
N ASN A 110 21.96 12.74 7.48
CA ASN A 110 21.38 13.35 8.67
C ASN A 110 19.88 13.05 8.85
N GLU A 111 19.20 12.43 7.88
CA GLU A 111 17.79 12.06 8.00
C GLU A 111 17.62 10.54 7.99
N THR A 112 16.95 10.03 9.02
CA THR A 112 16.65 8.60 9.11
C THR A 112 15.35 8.30 8.38
N GLY A 113 15.20 7.11 7.78
CA GLY A 113 13.92 6.69 7.19
C GLY A 113 12.77 6.74 8.22
N TRP A 114 13.11 6.64 9.51
CA TRP A 114 12.18 6.82 10.63
C TRP A 114 11.52 8.19 10.71
N ASP A 115 12.18 9.28 10.31
CA ASP A 115 11.57 10.61 10.31
C ASP A 115 10.39 10.66 9.35
N THR A 116 10.57 10.10 8.15
CA THR A 116 9.49 9.95 7.16
C THR A 116 8.39 9.01 7.66
N ILE A 117 8.74 7.88 8.29
CA ILE A 117 7.77 6.95 8.86
C ILE A 117 6.90 7.64 9.92
N ARG A 118 7.50 8.40 10.83
CA ARG A 118 6.79 9.13 11.89
C ARG A 118 5.92 10.24 11.32
N ALA A 119 6.47 11.08 10.44
CA ALA A 119 5.75 12.20 9.84
C ALA A 119 4.54 11.73 9.03
N GLY A 120 4.72 10.68 8.22
CA GLY A 120 3.66 10.09 7.41
C GLY A 120 2.74 9.11 8.16
N LYS A 121 3.10 8.71 9.39
CA LYS A 121 2.53 7.56 10.09
C LYS A 121 2.41 6.36 9.15
N LEU A 122 3.55 5.98 8.56
CA LEU A 122 3.61 4.94 7.53
C LEU A 122 3.40 3.55 8.11
N GLY A 123 2.88 2.67 7.27
CA GLY A 123 2.77 1.23 7.49
C GLY A 123 2.64 0.51 6.17
N TYR A 124 2.55 -0.81 6.18
CA TYR A 124 2.41 -1.60 4.97
C TYR A 124 0.97 -2.08 4.79
N CYS A 125 0.35 -1.80 3.66
CA CYS A 125 -0.94 -2.39 3.33
C CYS A 125 -0.72 -3.84 2.86
N LYS A 126 -1.13 -4.82 3.66
CA LYS A 126 -1.02 -6.24 3.31
C LYS A 126 -1.98 -6.67 2.19
N MET A 127 -3.10 -5.96 1.99
CA MET A 127 -4.04 -6.24 0.90
C MET A 127 -3.52 -5.76 -0.46
N HIS A 128 -2.92 -4.56 -0.50
CA HIS A 128 -2.55 -3.90 -1.76
C HIS A 128 -1.04 -3.79 -1.99
N HIS A 129 -0.25 -4.30 -1.05
CA HIS A 129 1.20 -4.48 -1.16
C HIS A 129 1.97 -3.18 -1.44
N PHE A 130 1.73 -2.13 -0.66
CA PHE A 130 2.50 -0.87 -0.73
C PHE A 130 2.59 -0.18 0.64
N LYS A 131 3.52 0.75 0.80
CA LYS A 131 3.66 1.66 1.95
C LYS A 131 2.42 2.59 2.00
N CYS A 132 1.47 2.33 2.89
CA CYS A 132 0.31 3.20 3.15
C CYS A 132 0.65 4.26 4.23
N ALA A 133 -0.11 5.36 4.24
CA ALA A 133 -0.13 6.36 5.32
C ALA A 133 -1.42 6.23 6.15
N ALA A 134 -1.31 6.27 7.48
CA ALA A 134 -2.42 5.99 8.39
C ALA A 134 -3.64 6.91 8.23
N LYS A 135 -3.46 8.15 7.77
CA LYS A 135 -4.55 9.15 7.58
C LYS A 135 -5.32 9.01 6.26
N ARG A 136 -4.93 8.10 5.37
CA ARG A 136 -5.66 7.84 4.12
C ARG A 136 -6.61 6.65 4.29
N THR A 137 -7.51 6.48 3.34
CA THR A 137 -8.43 5.35 3.23
C THR A 137 -8.40 4.76 1.82
N CYS A 138 -9.09 3.65 1.61
CA CYS A 138 -9.36 3.03 0.32
C CYS A 138 -10.71 2.29 0.40
N ASP A 139 -11.25 1.90 -0.74
CA ASP A 139 -12.58 1.27 -0.86
C ASP A 139 -12.65 -0.14 -0.25
N THR A 140 -11.50 -0.74 0.06
CA THR A 140 -11.42 -2.07 0.65
C THR A 140 -11.13 -2.03 2.16
N TRP A 141 -11.45 -0.93 2.83
CA TRP A 141 -11.21 -0.81 4.28
C TRP A 141 -11.94 -1.91 5.05
N VAL A 142 -11.29 -2.46 6.08
CA VAL A 142 -11.87 -3.48 6.96
C VAL A 142 -11.46 -3.18 8.40
N THR A 143 -12.42 -3.18 9.32
CA THR A 143 -12.19 -2.95 10.76
C THR A 143 -11.27 -3.99 11.40
N GLY A 144 -10.70 -3.66 12.57
CA GLY A 144 -9.94 -4.61 13.41
C GLY A 144 -8.42 -4.43 13.40
N GLY A 145 -7.91 -3.33 12.86
CA GLY A 145 -6.48 -3.03 12.82
C GLY A 145 -6.02 -1.99 13.85
N PRO A 146 -4.74 -1.57 13.75
CA PRO A 146 -3.73 -2.08 12.82
C PRO A 146 -3.03 -3.34 13.36
N ILE A 147 -2.31 -4.06 12.48
CA ILE A 147 -1.45 -5.18 12.88
C ILE A 147 -0.20 -4.61 13.56
N LYS A 148 0.08 -5.07 14.78
CA LYS A 148 1.19 -4.58 15.62
C LYS A 148 2.22 -5.64 15.98
N LYS A 149 1.93 -6.92 15.73
CA LYS A 149 2.76 -8.07 16.10
C LYS A 149 2.97 -8.96 14.88
#